data_AF-A0A6H1NNS0-F1
#
_entry.id   AF-A0A6H1NNS0-F1
#
_cell.length_a   1.000
_cell.length_b   1.000
_cell.length_c   1.000
_cell.angle_alpha   90.00
_cell.angle_beta   90.00
_cell.angle_gamma   90.00
#
_symmetry.space_group_name_H-M   'P 1'
#
loop_
_entity.id
_entity.type
_entity.pdbx_description
1 polymer ?
#
loop_
_entity_poly.entity_id
_entity_poly.type
_entity_poly.pdbx_seq_one_letter_code
_entity_poly.pdbx_strand_id
1 'polypeptide(L)'
;MYERRMRDKEYPGRPVYDGIRNQRIKCPLCGIGAVRQVDHHLPKSVYPYLAVVPANLLPVCSDCNFLKNDQIPISLVEQTLHPYFDNIENERWLYAELYVEAPALTANGAAATSWRVRFFVRPPSEQDPHRAARVAHHFKAFKLDKLYEEQTADELVTVGHALADVFDAGGSTDVRAYLLDLARFRTNGRLNNWMLALYEALAASDWYCSGGFRLVASG
;
A
#
# COMPACT_ATOMS: atom_id res chain seq x y z
N MET A 1 7.36 -3.43 32.20
CA MET A 1 8.04 -2.29 32.87
C MET A 1 8.41 -1.17 31.87
N TYR A 2 8.98 -1.48 30.70
CA TYR A 2 9.40 -0.49 29.70
C TYR A 2 8.25 0.27 28.99
N GLU A 3 7.21 -0.44 28.53
CA GLU A 3 6.08 0.19 27.81
C GLU A 3 5.45 1.32 28.60
N ARG A 4 5.23 1.12 29.90
CA ARG A 4 4.70 2.16 30.78
C ARG A 4 5.58 3.41 30.78
N ARG A 5 6.92 3.23 30.83
CA ARG A 5 7.89 4.33 30.94
C ARG A 5 8.03 5.19 29.68
N MET A 6 7.64 4.68 28.51
CA MET A 6 7.64 5.45 27.26
C MET A 6 6.25 5.87 26.82
N ARG A 7 5.22 5.08 27.12
CA ARG A 7 3.86 5.31 26.62
C ARG A 7 3.01 6.13 27.59
N ASP A 8 3.16 5.93 28.89
CA ASP A 8 2.28 6.56 29.86
C ASP A 8 2.76 7.99 30.14
N LYS A 9 1.81 8.92 30.23
CA LYS A 9 2.09 10.37 30.25
C LYS A 9 2.94 10.83 31.44
N GLU A 10 2.94 10.04 32.51
CA GLU A 10 3.62 10.33 33.77
C GLU A 10 5.13 10.08 33.72
N TYR A 11 5.63 9.45 32.64
CA TYR A 11 7.03 9.05 32.55
C TYR A 11 7.84 9.88 31.54
N PRO A 12 9.15 10.09 31.81
CA PRO A 12 10.01 10.97 31.00
C PRO A 12 10.25 10.46 29.56
N GLY A 13 9.90 9.20 29.26
CA GLY A 13 9.99 8.66 27.91
C GLY A 13 8.86 9.11 26.97
N ARG A 14 7.77 9.66 27.52
CA ARG A 14 6.59 10.07 26.76
C ARG A 14 6.88 11.11 25.67
N PRO A 15 7.63 12.20 25.93
CA PRO A 15 7.94 13.17 24.89
C PRO A 15 8.69 12.56 23.70
N VAL A 16 9.58 11.60 23.93
CA VAL A 16 10.31 10.90 22.86
C VAL A 16 9.36 10.03 22.05
N TYR A 17 8.48 9.28 22.72
CA TYR A 17 7.46 8.46 22.06
C TYR A 17 6.53 9.31 21.19
N ASP A 18 5.98 10.40 21.73
CA ASP A 18 5.10 11.30 20.98
C ASP A 18 5.85 11.98 19.83
N GLY A 19 7.11 12.35 20.04
CA GLY A 19 7.99 12.89 19.01
C GLY A 19 8.09 11.94 17.82
N ILE A 20 8.39 10.65 18.06
CA ILE A 20 8.48 9.63 17.00
C ILE A 20 7.11 9.39 16.35
N ARG A 21 6.06 9.21 17.17
CA ARG A 21 4.70 8.96 16.69
C ARG A 21 4.19 10.07 15.76
N ASN A 22 4.54 11.32 16.06
CA ASN A 22 4.05 12.49 15.32
C ASN A 22 4.92 12.85 14.10
N GLN A 23 6.03 12.16 13.85
CA GLN A 23 6.86 12.39 12.66
C GLN A 23 6.12 12.09 11.35
N ARG A 24 5.15 11.17 11.37
CA ARG A 24 4.38 10.78 10.18
C ARG A 24 2.92 10.55 10.52
N ILE A 25 2.06 10.94 9.60
CA ILE A 25 0.60 10.70 9.69
C ILE A 25 0.27 9.27 9.21
N LYS A 26 0.97 8.81 8.17
CA LYS A 26 0.78 7.51 7.52
C LYS A 26 1.85 6.52 7.95
N CYS A 27 1.43 5.26 8.15
CA CYS A 27 2.28 4.15 8.52
C CYS A 27 3.34 3.92 7.42
N PRO A 28 4.63 3.92 7.75
CA PRO A 28 5.69 3.73 6.77
C PRO A 28 5.84 2.27 6.32
N LEU A 29 5.19 1.31 7.01
CA LEU A 29 5.22 -0.11 6.65
C LEU A 29 4.15 -0.47 5.60
N CYS A 30 3.08 0.32 5.46
CA CYS A 30 2.04 0.05 4.46
C CYS A 30 1.62 1.25 3.63
N GLY A 31 2.11 2.45 3.94
CA GLY A 31 1.77 3.69 3.24
C GLY A 31 0.35 4.21 3.44
N ILE A 32 -0.56 3.43 4.04
CA ILE A 32 -2.01 3.74 4.10
C ILE A 32 -2.51 4.00 5.51
N GLY A 33 -2.23 3.08 6.44
CA GLY A 33 -2.81 3.12 7.79
C GLY A 33 -2.40 4.38 8.55
N ALA A 34 -3.31 4.96 9.34
CA ALA A 34 -2.95 6.07 10.22
C ALA A 34 -2.00 5.58 11.32
N VAL A 35 -0.94 6.34 11.62
CA VAL A 35 -0.05 6.03 12.74
C VAL A 35 -0.83 6.09 14.05
N ARG A 36 -0.79 5.00 14.81
CA ARG A 36 -1.46 4.91 16.12
C ARG A 36 -0.47 4.72 17.25
N GLN A 37 0.68 4.13 16.99
CA GLN A 37 1.65 3.75 18.02
C GLN A 37 3.10 3.80 17.52
N VAL A 38 4.04 3.62 18.44
CA VAL A 38 5.45 3.37 18.14
C VAL A 38 5.77 1.92 18.47
N ASP A 39 6.24 1.18 17.49
CA ASP A 39 6.65 -0.24 17.60
C ASP A 39 8.17 -0.39 17.47
N HIS A 40 8.69 -1.50 17.96
CA HIS A 40 10.09 -1.88 17.81
C HIS A 40 10.31 -2.59 16.48
N HIS A 41 11.26 -2.16 15.65
CA HIS A 41 11.61 -2.92 14.44
C HIS A 41 12.13 -4.32 14.80
N LEU A 42 13.12 -4.38 15.69
CA LEU A 42 13.64 -5.60 16.31
C LEU A 42 12.98 -5.82 17.68
N PRO A 43 12.44 -7.01 17.95
CA PRO A 43 11.64 -7.27 19.14
C PRO A 43 12.45 -7.10 20.41
N LYS A 44 11.98 -6.25 21.33
CA LYS A 44 12.64 -5.95 22.60
C LYS A 44 12.82 -7.17 23.51
N SER A 45 12.00 -8.20 23.35
CA SER A 45 12.08 -9.47 24.09
C SER A 45 13.40 -10.19 23.81
N VAL A 46 13.94 -9.99 22.60
CA VAL A 46 15.22 -10.56 22.15
C VAL A 46 16.34 -9.51 22.21
N TYR A 47 16.03 -8.26 21.87
CA TYR A 47 17.00 -7.15 21.78
C TYR A 47 16.68 -6.02 22.78
N PRO A 48 16.75 -6.28 24.10
CA PRO A 48 16.32 -5.30 25.12
C PRO A 48 17.16 -4.02 25.13
N TYR A 49 18.43 -4.10 24.73
CA TYR A 49 19.33 -2.95 24.61
C TYR A 49 18.92 -1.99 23.48
N LEU A 50 18.15 -2.46 22.50
CA LEU A 50 17.61 -1.65 21.41
C LEU A 50 16.22 -1.08 21.71
N ALA A 51 15.67 -1.32 22.90
CA ALA A 51 14.29 -0.95 23.20
C ALA A 51 14.05 0.57 23.14
N VAL A 52 15.05 1.38 23.51
CA VAL A 52 15.00 2.86 23.51
C VAL A 52 15.71 3.52 22.34
N VAL A 53 16.35 2.72 21.48
CA VAL A 53 17.16 3.26 20.39
C VAL A 53 16.21 3.83 19.34
N PRO A 54 16.27 5.13 19.00
CA PRO A 54 15.34 5.75 18.05
C PRO A 54 15.31 5.06 16.68
N ALA A 55 16.46 4.55 16.23
CA ALA A 55 16.55 3.79 15.00
C ALA A 55 15.72 2.48 15.03
N ASN A 56 15.47 1.90 16.20
CA ASN A 56 14.66 0.71 16.37
C ASN A 56 13.18 1.02 16.66
N LEU A 57 12.78 2.29 16.67
CA LEU A 57 11.42 2.73 17.03
C LEU A 57 10.70 3.32 15.80
N LEU A 58 9.60 2.68 15.39
CA LEU A 58 8.87 3.00 14.17
C LEU A 58 7.45 3.49 14.48
N PRO A 59 7.00 4.64 13.94
CA PRO A 59 5.61 5.05 14.02
C PRO A 59 4.76 4.15 13.10
N VAL A 60 3.86 3.34 13.64
CA VAL A 60 3.10 2.33 12.87
C VAL A 60 1.59 2.42 13.12
N CYS A 61 0.80 1.91 12.17
CA CYS A 61 -0.63 1.67 12.40
C CYS A 61 -0.85 0.42 13.27
N SER A 62 -2.08 0.26 13.76
CA SER A 62 -2.47 -0.90 14.58
C SER A 62 -2.32 -2.21 13.83
N ASP A 63 -2.74 -2.26 12.57
CA ASP A 63 -2.77 -3.50 11.78
C ASP A 63 -1.37 -3.98 11.43
N CYS A 64 -0.48 -3.09 10.97
CA CYS A 64 0.91 -3.47 10.68
C CYS A 64 1.64 -3.95 11.94
N ASN A 65 1.41 -3.33 13.09
CA ASN A 65 1.99 -3.79 14.35
C ASN A 65 1.52 -5.20 14.72
N PHE A 66 0.22 -5.46 14.56
CA PHE A 66 -0.35 -6.79 14.79
C PHE A 66 0.21 -7.84 13.83
N LEU A 67 0.29 -7.50 12.53
CA LEU A 67 0.82 -8.40 11.49
C LEU A 67 2.31 -8.70 11.67
N LYS A 68 3.12 -7.68 11.99
CA LYS A 68 4.56 -7.84 12.23
C LYS A 68 4.80 -8.76 13.42
N ASN A 69 4.07 -8.53 14.52
CA ASN A 69 4.23 -9.29 15.76
C ASN A 69 5.71 -9.35 16.22
N ASP A 70 6.05 -10.32 17.07
CA ASP A 70 7.43 -10.65 17.47
C ASP A 70 8.13 -11.56 16.44
N GLN A 71 7.86 -11.40 15.14
CA GLN A 71 8.60 -12.15 14.12
C GLN A 71 10.09 -11.76 14.16
N ILE A 72 10.94 -12.77 14.37
CA ILE A 72 12.39 -12.62 14.38
C ILE A 72 12.89 -13.16 13.04
N PRO A 73 13.40 -12.31 12.15
CA PRO A 73 13.97 -12.78 10.88
C PRO A 73 15.24 -13.60 11.17
N ILE A 74 15.31 -14.82 10.62
CA ILE A 74 16.48 -15.71 10.78
C ILE A 74 17.46 -15.58 9.59
N SER A 75 17.05 -14.85 8.55
CA SER A 75 17.87 -14.53 7.37
C SER A 75 17.63 -13.10 6.90
N LEU A 76 18.54 -12.58 6.05
CA LEU A 76 18.45 -11.24 5.49
C LEU A 76 17.15 -11.04 4.68
N VAL A 77 16.71 -12.05 3.94
CA VAL A 77 15.56 -11.96 3.03
C VAL A 77 14.21 -11.99 3.75
N GLU A 78 14.20 -12.45 5.00
CA GLU A 78 13.02 -12.42 5.88
C GLU A 78 12.92 -11.11 6.67
N GLN A 79 13.90 -10.21 6.53
CA GLN A 79 13.81 -8.89 7.15
C GLN A 79 12.87 -8.02 6.34
N THR A 80 11.77 -7.61 6.97
CA THR A 80 10.94 -6.52 6.43
C THR A 80 11.78 -5.26 6.20
N LEU A 81 11.35 -4.43 5.25
CA LEU A 81 12.00 -3.16 4.97
C LEU A 81 11.96 -2.23 6.20
N HIS A 82 13.11 -1.63 6.48
CA HIS A 82 13.33 -0.66 7.53
C HIS A 82 13.08 0.76 6.99
N PRO A 83 12.05 1.47 7.49
CA PRO A 83 11.64 2.79 6.97
C PRO A 83 12.72 3.88 6.91
N TYR A 84 13.77 3.76 7.73
CA TYR A 84 14.84 4.75 7.80
C TYR A 84 16.08 4.40 6.98
N PHE A 85 16.26 3.12 6.62
CA PHE A 85 17.50 2.63 6.05
C PHE A 85 17.33 2.05 4.65
N ASP A 86 16.15 1.52 4.34
CA ASP A 86 15.87 0.98 3.01
C ASP A 86 15.28 2.05 2.09
N ASN A 87 16.04 2.39 1.06
CA ASN A 87 15.54 3.19 -0.05
C ASN A 87 15.04 2.27 -1.16
N ILE A 88 13.72 2.20 -1.31
CA ILE A 88 13.01 1.36 -2.30
C ILE A 88 12.27 2.19 -3.35
N GLU A 89 12.49 3.51 -3.39
CA GLU A 89 11.80 4.43 -4.31
C GLU A 89 12.65 4.81 -5.53
N ASN A 90 13.87 4.29 -5.63
CA ASN A 90 14.76 4.51 -6.78
C ASN A 90 14.45 3.61 -7.97
N GLU A 91 13.69 2.53 -7.75
CA GLU A 91 13.30 1.59 -8.80
C GLU A 91 11.84 1.16 -8.59
N ARG A 92 11.16 0.89 -9.71
CA ARG A 92 9.75 0.51 -9.69
C ARG A 92 9.57 -0.99 -9.53
N TRP A 93 8.92 -1.39 -8.44
CA TRP A 93 8.63 -2.77 -8.09
C TRP A 93 7.13 -3.03 -7.85
N LEU A 94 6.30 -2.02 -7.58
CA LEU A 94 4.87 -2.19 -7.35
C LEU A 94 4.05 -2.01 -8.65
N TYR A 95 3.20 -3.00 -8.93
CA TYR A 95 2.31 -3.01 -10.09
C TYR A 95 0.91 -3.50 -9.71
N ALA A 96 -0.06 -3.23 -10.57
CA ALA A 96 -1.41 -3.76 -10.45
C ALA A 96 -1.90 -4.24 -11.83
N GLU A 97 -2.91 -5.11 -11.80
CA GLU A 97 -3.61 -5.60 -12.97
C GLU A 97 -5.12 -5.61 -12.69
N LEU A 98 -5.91 -5.12 -13.65
CA LEU A 98 -7.37 -5.24 -13.63
C LEU A 98 -7.75 -6.53 -14.35
N TYR A 99 -8.38 -7.44 -13.62
CA TYR A 99 -8.98 -8.65 -14.17
C TYR A 99 -10.47 -8.43 -14.34
N VAL A 100 -10.99 -8.74 -15.53
CA VAL A 100 -12.41 -8.67 -15.85
C VAL A 100 -12.84 -10.07 -16.27
N GLU A 101 -13.77 -10.66 -15.54
CA GLU A 101 -14.33 -11.96 -15.88
C GLU A 101 -15.45 -11.78 -16.90
N ALA A 102 -15.60 -12.77 -17.80
CA ALA A 102 -16.69 -12.77 -18.76
C ALA A 102 -18.04 -12.74 -18.01
N PRO A 103 -19.07 -12.07 -18.57
CA PRO A 103 -20.39 -12.02 -17.93
C PRO A 103 -20.91 -13.42 -17.63
N ALA A 104 -21.26 -13.67 -16.38
CA ALA A 104 -21.87 -14.92 -15.93
C ALA A 104 -23.33 -14.69 -15.54
N LEU A 105 -24.20 -15.66 -15.83
CA LEU A 105 -25.57 -15.65 -15.35
C LEU A 105 -25.56 -15.84 -13.83
N THR A 106 -26.11 -14.86 -13.13
CA THR A 106 -26.33 -14.94 -11.69
C THR A 106 -27.58 -15.78 -11.39
N ALA A 107 -27.79 -16.13 -10.12
CA ALA A 107 -28.91 -16.96 -9.69
C ALA A 107 -30.31 -16.41 -10.05
N ASN A 108 -30.42 -15.10 -10.34
CA ASN A 108 -31.65 -14.44 -10.78
C ASN A 108 -31.77 -14.28 -12.30
N GLY A 109 -30.84 -14.85 -13.08
CA GLY A 109 -30.81 -14.79 -14.55
C GLY A 109 -30.21 -13.51 -15.13
N ALA A 110 -29.73 -12.56 -14.31
CA ALA A 110 -29.03 -11.37 -14.79
C ALA A 110 -27.57 -11.70 -15.12
N ALA A 111 -27.06 -11.18 -16.24
CA ALA A 111 -25.64 -11.23 -16.57
C ALA A 111 -24.89 -10.21 -15.70
N ALA A 112 -23.94 -10.69 -14.90
CA ALA A 112 -23.08 -9.83 -14.09
C ALA A 112 -21.62 -9.97 -14.55
N THR A 113 -20.94 -8.84 -14.71
CA THR A 113 -19.50 -8.78 -14.93
C THR A 113 -18.81 -8.66 -13.58
N SER A 114 -17.97 -9.64 -13.26
CA SER A 114 -17.09 -9.60 -12.10
C SER A 114 -15.75 -8.98 -12.51
N TRP A 115 -15.15 -8.21 -11.61
CA TRP A 115 -13.85 -7.60 -11.81
C TRP A 115 -13.08 -7.57 -10.50
N ARG A 116 -11.75 -7.57 -10.58
CA ARG A 116 -10.87 -7.40 -9.42
C ARG A 116 -9.58 -6.70 -9.80
N VAL A 117 -9.04 -5.90 -8.90
CA VAL A 117 -7.69 -5.34 -9.04
C VAL A 117 -6.75 -6.14 -8.17
N ARG A 118 -5.69 -6.69 -8.78
CA ARG A 118 -4.65 -7.41 -8.06
C ARG A 118 -3.38 -6.59 -8.05
N PHE A 119 -2.83 -6.34 -6.86
CA PHE A 119 -1.50 -5.76 -6.70
C PHE A 119 -0.44 -6.85 -6.55
N PHE A 120 0.74 -6.59 -7.08
CA PHE A 120 1.86 -7.51 -7.00
C PHE A 120 3.20 -6.79 -7.13
N VAL A 121 4.24 -7.50 -6.70
CA VAL A 121 5.62 -7.04 -6.81
C VAL A 121 6.26 -7.68 -8.04
N ARG A 122 6.90 -6.87 -8.88
CA ARG A 122 7.93 -7.36 -9.81
C ARG A 122 9.29 -7.05 -9.18
N PRO A 123 10.24 -7.99 -9.20
CA PRO A 123 11.54 -7.74 -8.62
C PRO A 123 12.17 -6.52 -9.32
N PRO A 124 12.76 -5.56 -8.58
CA PRO A 124 13.69 -4.61 -9.16
C PRO A 124 14.82 -5.38 -9.87
N SER A 125 15.49 -4.73 -10.81
CA SER A 125 16.55 -5.27 -11.67
C SER A 125 17.50 -6.24 -10.95
N GLU A 126 18.09 -7.18 -11.69
CA GLU A 126 18.98 -8.23 -11.15
C GLU A 126 20.19 -7.71 -10.34
N GLN A 127 20.40 -6.40 -10.29
CA GLN A 127 21.49 -5.73 -9.61
C GLN A 127 21.46 -5.89 -8.06
N ASP A 128 20.30 -6.15 -7.45
CA ASP A 128 20.20 -6.40 -5.99
C ASP A 128 19.11 -7.44 -5.63
N PRO A 129 19.41 -8.75 -5.74
CA PRO A 129 18.45 -9.82 -5.47
C PRO A 129 18.00 -9.89 -4.00
N HIS A 130 18.85 -9.45 -3.07
CA HIS A 130 18.48 -9.42 -1.64
C HIS A 130 17.44 -8.35 -1.36
N ARG A 131 17.58 -7.15 -1.94
CA ARG A 131 16.56 -6.11 -1.85
C ARG A 131 15.25 -6.55 -2.49
N ALA A 132 15.30 -7.15 -3.68
CA ALA A 132 14.12 -7.68 -4.34
C ALA A 132 13.36 -8.69 -3.46
N ALA A 133 14.08 -9.64 -2.86
CA ALA A 133 13.50 -10.63 -1.95
C ALA A 133 12.87 -9.98 -0.71
N ARG A 134 13.53 -8.98 -0.12
CA ARG A 134 13.01 -8.24 1.05
C ARG A 134 11.77 -7.42 0.74
N VAL A 135 11.71 -6.78 -0.44
CA VAL A 135 10.50 -6.08 -0.91
C VAL A 135 9.34 -7.06 -1.04
N ALA A 136 9.54 -8.20 -1.70
CA ALA A 136 8.52 -9.23 -1.83
C ALA A 136 8.08 -9.80 -0.47
N HIS A 137 9.04 -10.03 0.43
CA HIS A 137 8.75 -10.48 1.80
C HIS A 137 7.92 -9.43 2.56
N HIS A 138 8.33 -8.16 2.55
CA HIS A 138 7.62 -7.08 3.21
C HIS A 138 6.19 -6.93 2.67
N PHE A 139 6.01 -6.97 1.35
CA PHE A 139 4.71 -6.90 0.71
C PHE A 139 3.78 -8.03 1.19
N LYS A 140 4.30 -9.25 1.32
CA LYS A 140 3.56 -10.41 1.84
C LYS A 140 3.29 -10.30 3.35
N ALA A 141 4.30 -9.92 4.14
CA ALA A 141 4.23 -9.85 5.60
C ALA A 141 3.13 -8.88 6.07
N PHE A 142 3.00 -7.74 5.38
CA PHE A 142 1.98 -6.74 5.67
C PHE A 142 0.70 -6.88 4.85
N LYS A 143 0.55 -7.97 4.06
CA LYS A 143 -0.63 -8.24 3.21
C LYS A 143 -1.03 -7.04 2.36
N LEU A 144 -0.01 -6.41 1.76
CA LEU A 144 -0.20 -5.15 1.03
C LEU A 144 -1.06 -5.33 -0.22
N ASP A 145 -1.09 -6.53 -0.80
CA ASP A 145 -2.01 -6.87 -1.88
C ASP A 145 -3.47 -6.60 -1.50
N LYS A 146 -3.92 -7.20 -0.38
CA LYS A 146 -5.30 -7.08 0.10
C LYS A 146 -5.59 -5.67 0.58
N LEU A 147 -4.66 -5.09 1.33
CA LEU A 147 -4.83 -3.72 1.83
C LEU A 147 -5.00 -2.74 0.67
N TYR A 148 -4.23 -2.89 -0.41
CA TYR A 148 -4.33 -2.01 -1.58
C TYR A 148 -5.61 -2.28 -2.36
N GLU A 149 -6.00 -3.55 -2.53
CA GLU A 149 -7.28 -3.95 -3.13
C GLU A 149 -8.47 -3.29 -2.40
N GLU A 150 -8.47 -3.32 -1.07
CA GLU A 150 -9.49 -2.66 -0.24
C GLU A 150 -9.55 -1.14 -0.47
N GLN A 151 -8.41 -0.47 -0.70
CA GLN A 151 -8.41 0.96 -1.04
C GLN A 151 -8.95 1.26 -2.44
N THR A 152 -8.93 0.28 -3.36
CA THR A 152 -9.38 0.52 -4.73
C THR A 152 -10.88 0.76 -4.81
N ALA A 153 -11.68 0.13 -3.95
CA ALA A 153 -13.15 0.24 -4.02
C ALA A 153 -13.60 1.70 -3.91
N ASP A 154 -13.19 2.41 -2.86
CA ASP A 154 -13.54 3.81 -2.63
C ASP A 154 -13.00 4.73 -3.75
N GLU A 155 -11.79 4.43 -4.23
CA GLU A 155 -11.12 5.22 -5.25
C GLU A 155 -11.80 5.07 -6.63
N LEU A 156 -12.21 3.85 -6.98
CA LEU A 156 -12.88 3.55 -8.24
C LEU A 156 -14.26 4.19 -8.34
N VAL A 157 -15.01 4.24 -7.23
CA VAL A 157 -16.28 4.99 -7.17
C VAL A 157 -16.02 6.49 -7.36
N THR A 158 -15.03 7.03 -6.66
CA THR A 158 -14.69 8.47 -6.72
C THR A 158 -14.28 8.90 -8.12
N VAL A 159 -13.41 8.12 -8.78
CA VAL A 159 -12.90 8.46 -10.11
C VAL A 159 -13.89 8.12 -11.20
N GLY A 160 -14.68 7.04 -11.06
CA GLY A 160 -15.62 6.59 -12.07
C GLY A 160 -16.66 7.65 -12.47
N HIS A 161 -17.13 8.48 -11.52
CA HIS A 161 -18.01 9.61 -11.84
C HIS A 161 -17.32 10.65 -12.73
N ALA A 162 -16.08 11.05 -12.40
CA ALA A 162 -15.33 11.99 -13.23
C ALA A 162 -15.01 11.42 -14.62
N LEU A 163 -14.82 10.10 -14.72
CA LEU A 163 -14.57 9.44 -16.00
C LEU A 163 -15.78 9.44 -16.94
N ALA A 164 -17.02 9.55 -16.42
CA ALA A 164 -18.20 9.63 -17.27
C ALA A 164 -18.17 10.90 -18.14
N ASP A 165 -17.90 12.05 -17.52
CA ASP A 165 -17.81 13.33 -18.23
C ASP A 165 -16.63 13.33 -19.23
N VAL A 166 -15.48 12.77 -18.84
CA VAL A 166 -14.31 12.65 -19.72
C VAL A 166 -14.62 11.75 -20.92
N PHE A 167 -15.29 10.63 -20.70
CA PHE A 167 -15.67 9.70 -21.77
C PHE A 167 -16.68 10.33 -22.73
N ASP A 168 -17.66 11.06 -22.22
CA ASP A 168 -18.69 11.69 -23.07
C ASP A 168 -18.10 12.83 -23.91
N ALA A 169 -17.02 13.46 -23.44
CA ALA A 169 -16.28 14.49 -24.18
C ALA A 169 -15.34 13.93 -25.26
N GLY A 170 -14.57 12.87 -24.96
CA GLY A 170 -13.47 12.42 -25.83
C GLY A 170 -13.27 10.91 -25.92
N GLY A 171 -14.19 10.12 -25.36
CA GLY A 171 -14.19 8.66 -25.43
C GLY A 171 -13.05 8.01 -24.65
N SER A 172 -12.68 6.81 -25.08
CA SER A 172 -11.72 5.95 -24.36
C SER A 172 -10.28 6.48 -24.35
N THR A 173 -9.90 7.27 -25.35
CA THR A 173 -8.56 7.88 -25.42
C THR A 173 -8.38 8.92 -24.31
N ASP A 174 -9.38 9.77 -24.10
CA ASP A 174 -9.33 10.81 -23.08
C ASP A 174 -9.45 10.23 -21.68
N VAL A 175 -10.25 9.19 -21.48
CA VAL A 175 -10.28 8.44 -20.21
C VAL A 175 -8.90 7.89 -19.87
N ARG A 176 -8.21 7.31 -20.86
CA ARG A 176 -6.85 6.77 -20.66
C ARG A 176 -5.86 7.87 -20.30
N ALA A 177 -5.90 9.00 -21.02
CA ALA A 177 -5.04 10.14 -20.73
C ALA A 177 -5.29 10.70 -19.32
N TYR A 178 -6.56 10.86 -18.94
CA TYR A 178 -6.96 11.35 -17.63
C TYR A 178 -6.49 10.45 -16.49
N LEU A 179 -6.61 9.12 -16.64
CA LEU A 179 -6.09 8.17 -15.66
C LEU A 179 -4.57 8.28 -15.50
N LEU A 180 -3.82 8.40 -16.59
CA LEU A 180 -2.37 8.59 -16.54
C LEU A 180 -1.97 9.93 -15.89
N ASP A 181 -2.76 10.98 -16.11
CA ASP A 181 -2.55 12.26 -15.43
C ASP A 181 -2.85 12.16 -13.93
N LEU A 182 -3.91 11.48 -13.51
CA LEU A 182 -4.16 11.18 -12.09
C LEU A 182 -2.99 10.41 -11.48
N ALA A 183 -2.45 9.43 -12.21
CA ALA A 183 -1.28 8.65 -11.80
C ALA A 183 -0.06 9.55 -11.54
N ARG A 184 0.16 10.56 -12.39
CA ARG A 184 1.26 11.54 -12.21
C ARG A 184 0.99 12.49 -11.04
N PHE A 185 -0.20 13.11 -10.98
CA PHE A 185 -0.49 14.17 -10.02
C PHE A 185 -0.66 13.66 -8.59
N ARG A 186 -1.38 12.56 -8.38
CA ARG A 186 -1.71 12.07 -7.02
C ARG A 186 -0.54 11.39 -6.32
N THR A 187 0.44 10.93 -7.08
CA THR A 187 1.56 10.15 -6.54
C THR A 187 2.77 11.03 -6.23
N ASN A 188 2.81 12.24 -6.81
CA ASN A 188 3.94 13.19 -6.73
C ASN A 188 5.26 12.52 -7.13
N GLY A 189 5.24 11.70 -8.18
CA GLY A 189 6.43 10.99 -8.70
C GLY A 189 6.91 9.80 -7.87
N ARG A 190 6.16 9.36 -6.85
CA ARG A 190 6.49 8.15 -6.09
C ARG A 190 6.23 6.90 -6.92
N LEU A 191 7.30 6.19 -7.27
CA LEU A 191 7.28 5.04 -8.19
C LEU A 191 6.51 3.84 -7.64
N ASN A 192 6.45 3.69 -6.32
CA ASN A 192 5.84 2.53 -5.66
C ASN A 192 4.61 2.88 -4.84
N ASN A 193 3.85 3.86 -5.33
CA ASN A 193 2.56 4.23 -4.77
C ASN A 193 1.43 3.33 -5.34
N TRP A 194 0.54 2.83 -4.48
CA TRP A 194 -0.57 1.97 -4.91
C TRP A 194 -1.51 2.66 -5.91
N MET A 195 -1.72 3.98 -5.80
CA MET A 195 -2.52 4.74 -6.77
C MET A 195 -1.85 4.79 -8.14
N LEU A 196 -0.50 4.90 -8.20
CA LEU A 196 0.23 4.84 -9.48
C LEU A 196 -0.04 3.50 -10.17
N ALA A 197 0.14 2.42 -9.42
CA ALA A 197 -0.09 1.06 -9.90
C ALA A 197 -1.54 0.86 -10.35
N LEU A 198 -2.51 1.35 -9.57
CA LEU A 198 -3.93 1.28 -9.90
C LEU A 198 -4.24 2.01 -11.21
N TYR A 199 -3.95 3.30 -11.30
CA TYR A 199 -4.38 4.08 -12.46
C TYR A 199 -3.73 3.62 -13.76
N GLU A 200 -2.47 3.18 -13.72
CA GLU A 200 -1.85 2.59 -14.90
C GLU A 200 -2.50 1.26 -15.30
N ALA A 201 -2.90 0.42 -14.35
CA ALA A 201 -3.62 -0.81 -14.64
C ALA A 201 -5.00 -0.55 -15.27
N LEU A 202 -5.72 0.47 -14.78
CA LEU A 202 -6.99 0.91 -15.34
C LEU A 202 -6.79 1.51 -16.75
N ALA A 203 -5.79 2.37 -16.91
CA ALA A 203 -5.43 2.98 -18.19
C ALA A 203 -4.96 1.95 -19.22
N ALA A 204 -4.43 0.80 -18.80
CA ALA A 204 -4.07 -0.29 -19.71
C ALA A 204 -5.27 -1.12 -20.19
N SER A 205 -6.43 -1.04 -19.50
CA SER A 205 -7.61 -1.85 -19.81
C SER A 205 -8.53 -1.16 -20.82
N ASP A 206 -8.65 -1.75 -22.01
CA ASP A 206 -9.60 -1.28 -23.02
C ASP A 206 -11.06 -1.40 -22.55
N TRP A 207 -11.39 -2.47 -21.83
CA TRP A 207 -12.72 -2.65 -21.24
C TRP A 207 -13.04 -1.51 -20.28
N TYR A 208 -12.12 -1.16 -19.38
CA TYR A 208 -12.33 -0.10 -18.41
C TYR A 208 -12.46 1.25 -19.11
N CYS A 209 -11.51 1.60 -19.99
CA CYS A 209 -11.50 2.87 -20.71
C CYS A 209 -12.68 3.04 -21.67
N SER A 210 -13.26 1.94 -22.18
CA SER A 210 -14.41 1.98 -23.10
C SER A 210 -15.77 2.03 -22.41
N GLY A 211 -15.82 2.28 -21.10
CA GLY A 211 -17.06 2.44 -20.33
C GLY A 211 -17.23 1.45 -19.18
N GLY A 212 -16.34 0.48 -19.02
CA GLY A 212 -16.37 -0.46 -17.90
C GLY A 212 -16.34 0.22 -16.53
N PHE A 213 -15.74 1.41 -16.44
CA PHE A 213 -15.75 2.23 -15.22
C PHE A 213 -17.15 2.55 -14.69
N ARG A 214 -18.18 2.62 -15.55
CA ARG A 214 -19.57 2.88 -15.13
C ARG A 214 -20.15 1.71 -14.34
N LEU A 215 -19.83 0.48 -14.76
CA LEU A 215 -20.24 -0.74 -14.04
C LEU A 215 -19.53 -0.82 -12.69
N VAL A 216 -18.23 -0.52 -12.69
CA VAL A 216 -17.40 -0.51 -11.48
C VAL A 216 -17.91 0.51 -10.45
N ALA A 217 -18.26 1.73 -10.87
CA ALA A 217 -18.72 2.79 -9.97
C ALA A 217 -20.17 2.63 -9.47
N SER A 218 -20.94 1.72 -10.07
CA SER A 218 -22.35 1.49 -9.74
C SER A 218 -22.60 0.44 -8.65
N GLY A 219 -21.55 -0.28 -8.23
CA GLY A 219 -21.58 -1.29 -7.16
C GLY A 219 -20.93 -0.78 -5.88
#